data_AF-A0A7C7Q8B0-F1
#
_entry.id   AF-A0A7C7Q8B0-F1
#
_cell.length_a   1.000
_cell.length_b   1.000
_cell.length_c   1.000
_cell.angle_alpha   90.00
_cell.angle_beta   90.00
_cell.angle_gamma   90.00
#
_symmetry.space_group_name_H-M   'P 1'
#
loop_
_entity.id
_entity.type
_entity.pdbx_description
1 polymer ?
#
loop_
_entity_poly.entity_id
_entity_poly.type
_entity_poly.pdbx_seq_one_letter_code
_entity_poly.pdbx_strand_id
1 'polypeptide(L)' 'DVKGLRVIDISDPSSPKQVGGFDTPGRATGVHVSGSYAYVADGQAGLIIFELPGSR' A
#
# COMPACT_ATOMS: atom_id res chain seq x y z
N ASP A 1 9.46 -13.28 -1.85
CA ASP A 1 8.38 -12.36 -2.26
C ASP A 1 8.37 -11.20 -1.27
N VAL A 2 9.08 -10.12 -1.59
CA VAL A 2 9.09 -8.90 -0.77
C VAL A 2 7.85 -8.10 -1.14
N LYS A 3 6.75 -8.34 -0.42
CA LYS A 3 5.51 -7.61 -0.68
C LYS A 3 5.58 -6.23 -0.03
N GLY A 4 5.47 -5.19 -0.85
CA GLY A 4 5.27 -3.82 -0.43
C GLY A 4 3.80 -3.51 -0.14
N LEU A 5 3.29 -2.41 -0.70
CA LEU A 5 1.90 -2.00 -0.58
C LEU A 5 1.02 -2.70 -1.63
N ARG A 6 -0.14 -3.22 -1.21
CA ARG A 6 -1.20 -3.72 -2.10
C ARG A 6 -2.47 -2.92 -1.88
N VAL A 7 -3.14 -2.53 -2.96
CA VAL A 7 -4.43 -1.86 -2.94
C VAL A 7 -5.48 -2.83 -3.45
N ILE A 8 -6.40 -3.22 -2.58
CA ILE A 8 -7.45 -4.19 -2.86
C ILE A 8 -8.80 -3.46 -2.82
N ASP A 9 -9.56 -3.57 -3.90
CA ASP A 9 -10.98 -3.20 -3.93
C ASP A 9 -11.79 -4.33 -3.28
N ILE A 10 -12.60 -3.93 -2.31
CA ILE A 10 -13.47 -4.79 -1.50
C ILE A 10 -14.95 -4.42 -1.65
N SER A 11 -15.31 -3.70 -2.73
CA SER A 11 -16.71 -3.32 -2.98
C SER A 11 -17.64 -4.52 -3.16
N ASP A 12 -17.10 -5.64 -3.69
CA ASP A 12 -17.72 -6.96 -3.66
C ASP A 12 -16.97 -7.86 -2.65
N PRO A 13 -17.50 -8.06 -1.44
CA PRO A 13 -16.84 -8.87 -0.41
C PRO A 13 -16.67 -10.35 -0.80
N SER A 14 -17.47 -10.85 -1.76
CA SER A 14 -17.37 -12.23 -2.23
C SER A 14 -16.25 -12.42 -3.27
N SER A 15 -15.79 -11.32 -3.88
CA SER A 15 -14.75 -11.32 -4.91
C SER A 15 -13.82 -10.09 -4.82
N PRO A 16 -12.94 -10.02 -3.80
CA PRO A 16 -11.95 -8.95 -3.69
C PRO A 16 -10.98 -8.92 -4.88
N LYS A 17 -10.62 -7.72 -5.34
CA LYS A 17 -9.75 -7.54 -6.52
C LYS A 17 -8.57 -6.62 -6.21
N GLN A 18 -7.36 -7.03 -6.56
CA GLN A 18 -6.23 -6.12 -6.49
C GLN A 18 -6.34 -5.08 -7.62
N VAL A 19 -6.46 -3.80 -7.26
CA VAL A 19 -6.59 -2.68 -8.20
C VAL A 19 -5.30 -1.86 -8.33
N GLY A 20 -4.31 -2.13 -7.47
CA GLY A 20 -3.01 -1.47 -7.54
C GLY A 20 -2.03 -2.00 -6.49
N GLY A 21 -0.85 -1.37 -6.45
CA GLY A 21 0.18 -1.68 -5.46
C GLY A 21 1.53 -1.11 -5.86
N PHE A 22 2.44 -1.08 -4.90
CA PHE A 22 3.82 -0.64 -5.07
C PHE A 22 4.72 -1.64 -4.35
N ASP A 23 5.69 -2.19 -5.06
CA ASP A 23 6.72 -3.00 -4.44
C ASP A 23 7.70 -2.09 -3.71
N THR A 24 8.18 -2.55 -2.54
CA THR A 24 9.18 -1.85 -1.75
C THR A 24 10.48 -2.66 -1.75
N PRO A 25 11.65 -2.02 -1.55
CA PRO A 25 12.93 -2.72 -1.59
C PRO A 25 13.07 -3.83 -0.54
N GLY A 26 12.46 -3.64 0.64
CA GLY A 26 12.50 -4.58 1.75
C GLY A 26 11.14 -5.18 2.07
N ARG A 27 11.03 -5.70 3.30
CA ARG A 27 9.77 -6.24 3.83
C ARG A 27 8.98 -5.10 4.45
N ALA A 28 7.79 -4.83 3.91
CA ALA A 28 6.84 -3.95 4.56
C ALA A 28 6.31 -4.59 5.86
N THR A 29 6.29 -3.83 6.95
CA THR A 29 5.88 -4.29 8.30
C THR A 29 4.71 -3.50 8.86
N GLY A 30 4.39 -2.34 8.30
CA GLY A 30 3.28 -1.50 8.74
C GLY A 30 2.82 -0.55 7.65
N VAL A 31 1.53 -0.20 7.71
CA VAL A 31 0.92 0.82 6.85
C VAL A 31 0.04 1.74 7.68
N HIS A 32 0.10 3.04 7.41
CA HIS A 32 -0.83 4.05 7.91
C HIS A 32 -1.32 4.90 6.74
N VAL A 33 -2.60 5.29 6.74
CA VAL A 33 -3.19 6.14 5.70
C VAL A 33 -3.66 7.43 6.34
N SER A 34 -3.25 8.56 5.76
CA SER A 34 -3.71 9.88 6.19
C SER A 34 -3.89 10.78 4.97
N GLY A 35 -5.13 11.26 4.79
CA GLY A 35 -5.53 11.97 3.58
C GLY A 35 -5.20 11.18 2.31
N SER A 36 -4.47 11.83 1.41
CA SER A 36 -4.04 11.29 0.11
C SER A 36 -2.85 10.33 0.18
N TYR A 37 -2.30 10.04 1.36
CA TYR A 37 -1.01 9.38 1.47
C TYR A 37 -1.07 8.07 2.25
N ALA A 38 -0.30 7.08 1.79
CA ALA A 38 0.02 5.87 2.51
C ALA A 38 1.49 5.90 2.97
N TYR A 39 1.70 5.68 4.26
CA TYR A 39 2.99 5.63 4.93
C TYR A 39 3.32 4.16 5.18
N VAL A 40 4.40 3.65 4.59
CA VAL A 40 4.80 2.24 4.64
C VAL A 40 6.13 2.11 5.34
N ALA A 41 6.15 1.39 6.46
CA ALA A 41 7.38 1.02 7.15
C ALA A 41 8.01 -0.19 6.44
N ASP A 42 9.25 -0.03 5.97
CA ASP A 42 10.02 -1.02 5.22
C ASP A 42 11.37 -1.29 5.90
N GLY A 43 11.70 -2.57 6.08
CA GLY A 43 12.91 -2.96 6.81
C GLY A 43 14.24 -2.54 6.18
N GLN A 44 14.28 -2.21 4.88
CA GLN A 44 15.50 -1.77 4.19
C GLN A 44 15.47 -0.28 3.86
N ALA A 45 14.32 0.22 3.41
CA ALA A 45 14.15 1.61 2.98
C ALA A 45 13.72 2.56 4.11
N GLY A 46 13.39 2.04 5.29
CA GLY A 46 12.90 2.85 6.41
C GLY A 46 11.43 3.22 6.22
N LEU A 47 11.13 4.47 5.87
CA LEU A 47 9.78 4.95 5.63
C LEU A 47 9.61 5.35 4.15
N ILE A 48 8.66 4.73 3.47
CA ILE A 48 8.26 5.09 2.10
C ILE A 48 6.87 5.72 2.15
N ILE A 49 6.67 6.78 1.38
CA ILE A 49 5.39 7.49 1.28
C ILE A 49 4.88 7.38 -0.15
N PHE A 50 3.66 6.88 -0.30
CA PHE A 50 2.96 6.78 -1.58
C PHE A 50 1.77 7.74 -1.60
N GLU A 51 1.59 8.44 -2.71
CA GLU A 51 0.33 9.15 -3.00
C GLU A 51 -0.69 8.14 -3.53
N LEU A 52 -1.90 8.18 -2.98
CA LEU A 52 -3.01 7.33 -3.40
C LEU A 52 -3.84 8.04 -4.48
N PRO A 53 -4.05 7.40 -5.64
CA PRO A 53 -4.88 7.94 -6.71
C PRO A 53 -6.34 8.04 -6.26
N GLY A 54 -6.99 9.19 -6.52
CA GLY A 54 -8.40 9.44 -6.19
C GLY A 54 -8.64 10.43 -5.04
N SER A 55 -7.61 11.13 -4.59
CA SER A 55 -7.68 12.08 -3.47
C SER A 55 -7.79 13.56 -3.90
N ARG A 56 -8.38 13.81 -5.07
CA ARG A 56 -8.85 15.13 -5.50
C ARG A 56 -10.35 15.26 -5.34
#